data_AF-A0A812S1X2-F1
#
_entry.id   AF-A0A812S1X2-F1
#
_cell.length_a   1.000
_cell.length_b   1.000
_cell.length_c   1.000
_cell.angle_alpha   90.00
_cell.angle_beta   90.00
_cell.angle_gamma   90.00
#
_symmetry.space_group_name_H-M   'P 1'
#
loop_
_entity.id
_entity.type
_entity.pdbx_description
1 polymer ?
#
loop_
_entity_poly.entity_id
_entity_poly.type
_entity_poly.pdbx_seq_one_letter_code
_entity_poly.pdbx_strand_id
1 'polypeptide(L)'
;MGKKGKKKAKLTGTPDVVRFKGTREYCLLQECKEIQESLPFVATDALDDFAYKKVARFLNMVGLLADYLGIHSNKDYRFNFFHRLLSPTPQFFPMGFDVNVIRQAREAQERPGVTFNGVLHTYPDEIKLLAESFLKEVDSTMTKIASEIEPRLKDDFATGLPRFKSELKDDIELFDRLWMEFEERFVKARHEIMTKVFENVEQIIHVELELTQAEERRDIEAKQRLENDFVSVVEYFTNKLFPETASDKLPNDVIPLAEACIFYESKCTEEWLHLAKHLIFVPGH
;
A
#
# COMPACT_ATOMS: atom_id res chain seq x y z
N MET A 1 64.01 1.62 -5.88
CA MET A 1 62.88 2.59 -5.99
C MET A 1 62.12 2.32 -7.28
N GLY A 2 60.79 2.45 -7.27
CA GLY A 2 59.96 2.47 -8.48
C GLY A 2 58.74 1.55 -8.45
N LYS A 3 57.79 1.77 -7.52
CA LYS A 3 56.43 1.21 -7.64
C LYS A 3 55.82 1.76 -8.93
N LYS A 4 55.64 0.90 -9.95
CA LYS A 4 54.86 1.23 -11.15
C LYS A 4 53.44 1.58 -10.72
N GLY A 5 53.11 2.89 -10.70
CA GLY A 5 51.76 3.35 -10.48
C GLY A 5 50.85 2.77 -11.56
N LYS A 6 49.74 2.12 -11.14
CA LYS A 6 48.64 1.76 -12.05
C LYS A 6 48.23 3.05 -12.78
N LYS A 7 48.50 3.14 -14.08
CA LYS A 7 47.97 4.22 -14.94
C LYS A 7 46.46 4.18 -14.78
N LYS A 8 45.86 5.21 -14.16
CA LYS A 8 44.41 5.40 -14.17
C LYS A 8 43.98 5.40 -15.65
N ALA A 9 43.04 4.53 -16.02
CA ALA A 9 42.50 4.50 -17.36
C ALA A 9 42.01 5.92 -17.70
N LYS A 10 42.41 6.44 -18.87
CA LYS A 10 41.92 7.75 -19.34
C LYS A 10 40.41 7.63 -19.54
N LEU A 11 39.64 8.47 -18.85
CA LEU A 11 38.22 8.64 -19.13
C LEU A 11 38.07 9.21 -20.54
N THR A 12 37.39 8.46 -21.40
CA THR A 12 37.07 8.83 -22.79
C THR A 12 35.73 9.56 -22.85
N GLY A 13 35.55 10.41 -23.86
CA GLY A 13 34.31 11.17 -24.12
C GLY A 13 34.51 12.69 -24.21
N THR A 14 33.43 13.41 -24.52
CA THR A 14 33.40 14.88 -24.43
C THR A 14 33.58 15.33 -22.97
N PRO A 15 33.98 16.59 -22.69
CA PRO A 15 34.10 17.09 -21.32
C PRO A 15 32.83 16.90 -20.48
N ASP A 16 31.66 16.99 -21.12
CA ASP A 16 30.36 16.76 -20.48
C ASP A 16 30.16 15.29 -20.09
N VAL A 17 30.49 14.37 -20.99
CA VAL A 17 30.42 12.93 -20.72
C VAL A 17 31.41 12.53 -19.62
N VAL A 18 32.63 13.10 -19.61
CA VAL A 18 33.62 12.82 -18.57
C VAL A 18 33.15 13.29 -17.20
N ARG A 19 32.51 14.48 -17.12
CA ARG A 19 31.88 14.96 -15.88
C ARG A 19 30.71 14.06 -15.47
N PHE A 20 29.88 13.66 -16.43
CA PHE A 20 28.74 12.80 -16.20
C PHE A 20 29.14 11.43 -15.62
N LYS A 21 30.22 10.83 -16.10
CA LYS A 21 30.76 9.56 -15.57
C LYS A 21 31.12 9.60 -14.07
N GLY A 22 31.26 10.79 -13.49
CA GLY A 22 31.51 10.99 -12.05
C GLY A 22 30.24 11.18 -11.21
N THR A 23 29.04 11.16 -11.79
CA THR A 23 27.79 11.41 -11.08
C THR A 23 27.12 10.13 -10.58
N ARG A 24 26.23 10.26 -9.59
CA ARG A 24 25.39 9.14 -9.13
C ARG A 24 24.45 8.62 -10.21
N GLU A 25 23.94 9.51 -11.07
CA GLU A 25 23.10 9.15 -12.22
C GLU A 25 23.81 8.16 -13.14
N TYR A 26 25.10 8.40 -13.47
CA TYR A 26 25.86 7.44 -14.28
C TYR A 26 26.05 6.09 -13.57
N CYS A 27 26.34 6.08 -12.25
CA CYS A 27 26.41 4.84 -11.49
C CYS A 27 25.09 4.05 -11.54
N LEU A 28 23.95 4.73 -11.45
CA LEU A 28 22.63 4.09 -11.56
C LEU A 28 22.42 3.45 -12.94
N LEU A 29 22.83 4.11 -14.02
CA LEU A 29 22.77 3.53 -15.36
C LEU A 29 23.62 2.25 -15.46
N GLN A 30 24.80 2.23 -14.85
CA GLN A 30 25.64 1.03 -14.79
C GLN A 30 24.96 -0.10 -14.01
N GLU A 31 24.37 0.20 -12.85
CA GLU A 31 23.64 -0.79 -12.05
C GLU A 31 22.39 -1.32 -12.79
N CYS A 32 21.66 -0.45 -13.51
CA CYS A 32 20.53 -0.86 -14.37
C CYS A 32 20.95 -1.84 -15.46
N LYS A 33 22.09 -1.57 -16.12
CA LYS A 33 22.66 -2.48 -17.11
C LYS A 33 23.02 -3.83 -16.48
N GLU A 34 23.65 -3.85 -15.31
CA GLU A 34 24.07 -5.10 -14.65
C GLU A 34 22.88 -5.98 -14.26
N ILE A 35 21.78 -5.40 -13.80
CA ILE A 35 20.62 -6.18 -13.36
C ILE A 35 19.77 -6.67 -14.54
N GLN A 36 19.77 -5.94 -15.67
CA GLN A 36 18.91 -6.17 -16.83
C GLN A 36 18.91 -7.63 -17.30
N GLU A 37 20.10 -8.23 -17.46
CA GLU A 37 20.24 -9.61 -17.97
C GLU A 37 19.60 -10.66 -17.05
N SER A 38 19.29 -10.29 -15.82
CA SER A 38 18.78 -11.18 -14.78
C SER A 38 17.33 -10.88 -14.37
N LEU A 39 16.68 -9.92 -15.06
CA LEU A 39 15.31 -9.53 -14.79
C LEU A 39 14.33 -10.57 -15.33
N PRO A 40 13.37 -11.03 -14.50
CA PRO A 40 12.30 -11.89 -14.96
C PRO A 40 11.22 -11.08 -15.70
N PHE A 41 10.45 -11.75 -16.55
CA PHE A 41 9.22 -11.21 -17.12
C PHE A 41 8.08 -11.34 -16.13
N VAL A 42 7.62 -10.22 -15.57
CA VAL A 42 6.65 -10.21 -14.48
C VAL A 42 5.28 -10.72 -14.91
N ALA A 43 4.93 -10.62 -16.20
CA ALA A 43 3.65 -11.09 -16.71
C ALA A 43 3.56 -12.61 -16.87
N THR A 44 4.70 -13.31 -17.05
CA THR A 44 4.69 -14.72 -17.49
C THR A 44 5.53 -15.64 -16.62
N ASP A 45 6.63 -15.15 -16.06
CA ASP A 45 7.50 -15.99 -15.23
C ASP A 45 6.84 -16.31 -13.88
N ALA A 46 7.20 -17.47 -13.34
CA ALA A 46 6.94 -17.78 -11.94
C ALA A 46 7.94 -17.00 -11.06
N LEU A 47 7.44 -16.02 -10.32
CA LEU A 47 8.28 -15.14 -9.49
C LEU A 47 8.39 -15.68 -8.07
N ASP A 48 9.60 -16.06 -7.66
CA ASP A 48 9.93 -16.30 -6.25
C ASP A 48 10.33 -14.98 -5.54
N ASP A 49 10.55 -15.05 -4.23
CA ASP A 49 10.95 -13.88 -3.42
C ASP A 49 12.24 -13.22 -3.92
N PHE A 50 13.16 -14.00 -4.49
CA PHE A 50 14.42 -13.48 -5.01
C PHE A 50 14.22 -12.73 -6.33
N ALA A 51 13.39 -13.27 -7.23
CA ALA A 51 12.96 -12.63 -8.47
C ALA A 51 12.27 -11.30 -8.18
N TYR A 52 11.34 -11.26 -7.21
CA TYR A 52 10.71 -10.01 -6.78
C TYR A 52 11.72 -8.98 -6.23
N LYS A 53 12.74 -9.40 -5.49
CA LYS A 53 13.80 -8.49 -5.02
C LYS A 53 14.60 -7.87 -6.17
N LYS A 54 14.84 -8.62 -7.25
CA LYS A 54 15.51 -8.08 -8.46
C LYS A 54 14.65 -7.03 -9.14
N VAL A 55 13.37 -7.34 -9.35
CA VAL A 55 12.40 -6.39 -9.93
C VAL A 55 12.33 -5.13 -9.07
N ALA A 56 12.17 -5.28 -7.76
CA ALA A 56 12.15 -4.15 -6.81
C ALA A 56 13.42 -3.30 -6.90
N ARG A 57 14.59 -3.92 -7.02
CA ARG A 57 15.86 -3.20 -7.19
C ARG A 57 15.88 -2.41 -8.49
N PHE A 58 15.44 -2.98 -9.61
CA PHE A 58 15.37 -2.26 -10.88
C PHE A 58 14.39 -1.10 -10.83
N LEU A 59 13.18 -1.34 -10.33
CA LEU A 59 12.15 -0.32 -10.13
C LEU A 59 12.63 0.84 -9.26
N ASN A 60 13.38 0.56 -8.18
CA ASN A 60 14.00 1.60 -7.36
C ASN A 60 15.00 2.44 -8.15
N MET A 61 15.81 1.82 -9.02
CA MET A 61 16.75 2.56 -9.87
C MET A 61 16.05 3.41 -10.91
N VAL A 62 14.98 2.90 -11.54
CA VAL A 62 14.14 3.67 -12.46
C VAL A 62 13.50 4.86 -11.73
N GLY A 63 13.01 4.67 -10.50
CA GLY A 63 12.47 5.77 -9.67
C GLY A 63 13.52 6.84 -9.34
N LEU A 64 14.75 6.45 -9.04
CA LEU A 64 15.85 7.40 -8.83
C LEU A 64 16.24 8.12 -10.12
N LEU A 65 16.25 7.44 -11.26
CA LEU A 65 16.49 8.07 -12.57
C LEU A 65 15.37 9.06 -12.92
N ALA A 66 14.12 8.74 -12.59
CA ALA A 66 12.98 9.64 -12.76
C ALA A 66 13.20 10.97 -12.01
N ASP A 67 13.67 10.90 -10.76
CA ASP A 67 14.01 12.07 -9.95
C ASP A 67 15.14 12.90 -10.58
N TYR A 68 16.22 12.26 -11.03
CA TYR A 68 17.31 12.95 -11.74
C TYR A 68 16.88 13.63 -13.05
N LEU A 69 15.85 13.11 -13.70
CA LEU A 69 15.30 13.65 -14.95
C LEU A 69 14.15 14.66 -14.72
N GLY A 70 13.82 14.94 -13.46
CA GLY A 70 12.77 15.88 -13.07
C GLY A 70 11.37 15.41 -13.46
N ILE A 71 11.12 14.10 -13.40
CA ILE A 71 9.81 13.52 -13.61
C ILE A 71 9.07 13.55 -12.28
N HIS A 72 8.02 14.37 -12.22
CA HIS A 72 7.22 14.58 -11.03
C HIS A 72 5.74 14.40 -11.36
N SER A 73 5.18 13.34 -10.82
CA SER A 73 3.80 12.94 -11.04
C SER A 73 2.98 13.09 -9.76
N ASN A 74 1.73 13.52 -9.87
CA ASN A 74 0.83 13.55 -8.72
C ASN A 74 0.35 12.13 -8.39
N LYS A 75 0.77 11.59 -7.23
CA LYS A 75 0.33 10.28 -6.72
C LYS A 75 -0.52 10.40 -5.45
N ASP A 76 -1.21 11.52 -5.26
CA ASP A 76 -2.09 11.81 -4.11
C ASP A 76 -3.23 10.79 -3.99
N TYR A 77 -3.62 10.12 -5.10
CA TYR A 77 -4.59 9.03 -5.09
C TYR A 77 -4.23 7.93 -4.07
N ARG A 78 -2.93 7.71 -3.81
CA ARG A 78 -2.45 6.76 -2.81
C ARG A 78 -2.91 7.12 -1.40
N PHE A 79 -3.00 8.41 -1.08
CA PHE A 79 -3.53 8.93 0.18
C PHE A 79 -5.05 8.99 0.14
N ASN A 80 -5.62 9.52 -0.94
CA ASN A 80 -7.07 9.73 -1.07
C ASN A 80 -7.86 8.42 -1.01
N PHE A 81 -7.29 7.32 -1.50
CA PHE A 81 -7.91 5.99 -1.48
C PHE A 81 -7.34 5.08 -0.38
N PHE A 82 -6.63 5.63 0.61
CA PHE A 82 -6.28 4.88 1.81
C PHE A 82 -7.43 4.90 2.81
N HIS A 83 -7.82 3.73 3.31
CA HIS A 83 -8.89 3.65 4.30
C HIS A 83 -8.39 4.09 5.67
N ARG A 84 -9.03 5.10 6.28
CA ARG A 84 -8.60 5.77 7.52
C ARG A 84 -8.41 4.85 8.74
N LEU A 85 -9.13 3.73 8.77
CA LEU A 85 -9.06 2.75 9.88
C LEU A 85 -7.91 1.75 9.74
N LEU A 86 -7.18 1.76 8.63
CA LEU A 86 -6.02 0.89 8.46
C LEU A 86 -4.77 1.55 9.05
N SER A 87 -3.97 0.75 9.74
CA SER A 87 -2.71 1.16 10.35
C SER A 87 -1.60 0.16 9.95
N PRO A 88 -0.37 0.63 9.69
CA PRO A 88 0.05 2.03 9.67
C PRO A 88 -0.45 2.76 8.42
N THR A 89 -0.60 4.09 8.51
CA THR A 89 -0.71 4.95 7.32
C THR A 89 0.49 4.65 6.42
N PRO A 90 0.30 4.40 5.12
CA PRO A 90 1.38 3.87 4.31
C PRO A 90 2.47 4.94 4.17
N GLN A 91 3.71 4.52 4.40
CA GLN A 91 4.87 5.35 4.06
C GLN A 91 5.10 5.20 2.55
N PHE A 92 4.57 6.14 1.77
CA PHE A 92 4.69 6.07 0.32
C PHE A 92 6.06 6.61 -0.14
N PHE A 93 6.65 5.90 -1.08
CA PHE A 93 7.84 6.36 -1.80
C PHE A 93 7.40 7.39 -2.85
N PRO A 94 7.78 8.68 -2.72
CA PRO A 94 7.28 9.75 -3.61
C PRO A 94 7.62 9.49 -5.08
N MET A 95 8.79 8.91 -5.34
CA MET A 95 9.27 8.55 -6.68
C MET A 95 9.25 7.04 -6.95
N GLY A 96 8.61 6.25 -6.08
CA GLY A 96 8.72 4.80 -6.09
C GLY A 96 7.72 4.10 -7.01
N PHE A 97 8.24 3.09 -7.71
CA PHE A 97 7.48 2.00 -8.31
C PHE A 97 7.56 0.80 -7.36
N ASP A 98 6.57 0.66 -6.48
CA ASP A 98 6.59 -0.42 -5.49
C ASP A 98 6.30 -1.78 -6.16
N VAL A 99 7.20 -2.74 -5.99
CA VAL A 99 7.02 -4.11 -6.49
C VAL A 99 5.73 -4.76 -5.97
N ASN A 100 5.20 -4.31 -4.83
CA ASN A 100 3.90 -4.79 -4.34
C ASN A 100 2.74 -4.48 -5.29
N VAL A 101 2.82 -3.44 -6.12
CA VAL A 101 1.83 -3.16 -7.17
C VAL A 101 1.84 -4.26 -8.23
N ILE A 102 3.02 -4.77 -8.60
CA ILE A 102 3.14 -5.92 -9.51
C ILE A 102 2.56 -7.18 -8.86
N ARG A 103 2.85 -7.42 -7.57
CA ARG A 103 2.28 -8.56 -6.84
C ARG A 103 0.74 -8.47 -6.81
N GLN A 104 0.20 -7.30 -6.53
CA GLN A 104 -1.24 -7.04 -6.51
C GLN A 104 -1.87 -7.22 -7.90
N ALA A 105 -1.20 -6.79 -8.97
CA ALA A 105 -1.64 -7.04 -10.34
C ALA A 105 -1.69 -8.54 -10.67
N ARG A 106 -0.66 -9.31 -10.28
CA ARG A 106 -0.63 -10.76 -10.43
C ARG A 106 -1.77 -11.44 -9.67
N GLU A 107 -1.97 -11.06 -8.42
CA GLU A 107 -3.08 -11.56 -7.60
C GLU A 107 -4.43 -11.23 -8.25
N ALA A 108 -4.63 -10.00 -8.72
CA ALA A 108 -5.87 -9.58 -9.37
C ALA A 108 -6.13 -10.30 -10.71
N GLN A 109 -5.08 -10.65 -11.45
CA GLN A 109 -5.17 -11.44 -12.67
C GLN A 109 -5.62 -12.88 -12.38
N GLU A 110 -5.01 -13.52 -11.37
CA GLU A 110 -5.27 -14.91 -11.01
C GLU A 110 -6.60 -15.08 -10.25
N ARG A 111 -6.87 -14.17 -9.31
CA ARG A 111 -8.06 -14.17 -8.46
C ARG A 111 -8.54 -12.72 -8.24
N PRO A 112 -9.46 -12.20 -9.07
CA PRO A 112 -9.91 -10.81 -9.01
C PRO A 112 -10.81 -10.55 -7.79
N GLY A 113 -10.18 -10.38 -6.63
CA GLY A 113 -10.86 -10.00 -5.41
C GLY A 113 -9.97 -10.14 -4.18
N VAL A 114 -10.52 -9.76 -3.04
CA VAL A 114 -9.87 -9.85 -1.73
C VAL A 114 -10.82 -10.50 -0.74
N THR A 115 -10.27 -11.34 0.14
CA THR A 115 -11.06 -12.02 1.17
C THR A 115 -10.95 -11.27 2.50
N PHE A 116 -12.08 -10.85 3.04
CA PHE A 116 -12.20 -10.28 4.39
C PHE A 116 -13.15 -11.15 5.21
N ASN A 117 -12.74 -11.54 6.41
CA ASN A 117 -13.55 -12.35 7.33
C ASN A 117 -14.15 -13.60 6.65
N GLY A 118 -13.38 -14.26 5.78
CA GLY A 118 -13.83 -15.45 5.04
C GLY A 118 -14.75 -15.18 3.84
N VAL A 119 -15.17 -13.93 3.61
CA VAL A 119 -16.01 -13.52 2.49
C VAL A 119 -15.16 -12.97 1.35
N LEU A 120 -15.37 -13.47 0.13
CA LEU A 120 -14.71 -12.97 -1.08
C LEU A 120 -15.43 -11.72 -1.59
N HIS A 121 -14.71 -10.60 -1.65
CA HIS A 121 -15.13 -9.38 -2.30
C HIS A 121 -14.44 -9.27 -3.66
N THR A 122 -15.21 -9.39 -4.74
CA THR A 122 -14.67 -9.36 -6.10
C THR A 122 -14.39 -7.94 -6.55
N TYR A 123 -13.28 -7.75 -7.26
CA TYR A 123 -13.03 -6.50 -7.96
C TYR A 123 -13.95 -6.38 -9.18
N PRO A 124 -14.18 -5.15 -9.71
CA PRO A 124 -14.78 -4.97 -11.04
C PRO A 124 -14.01 -5.74 -12.12
N ASP A 125 -14.72 -6.30 -13.10
CA ASP A 125 -14.12 -7.13 -14.18
C ASP A 125 -13.00 -6.41 -14.94
N GLU A 126 -13.11 -5.08 -15.07
CA GLU A 126 -12.10 -4.23 -15.70
C GLU A 126 -10.73 -4.30 -15.02
N ILE A 127 -10.68 -4.55 -13.70
CA ILE A 127 -9.41 -4.60 -12.95
C ILE A 127 -8.57 -5.79 -13.41
N LYS A 128 -9.20 -6.91 -13.74
CA LYS A 128 -8.48 -8.07 -14.28
C LYS A 128 -7.82 -7.74 -15.62
N LEU A 129 -8.58 -7.15 -16.54
CA LEU A 129 -8.07 -6.76 -17.86
C LEU A 129 -6.96 -5.70 -17.74
N LEU A 130 -7.13 -4.74 -16.83
CA LEU A 130 -6.12 -3.73 -16.54
C LEU A 130 -4.86 -4.34 -15.96
N ALA A 131 -4.96 -5.29 -15.04
CA ALA A 131 -3.81 -5.99 -14.47
C ALA A 131 -3.04 -6.78 -15.54
N GLU A 132 -3.74 -7.50 -16.41
CA GLU A 132 -3.14 -8.23 -17.52
C GLU A 132 -2.40 -7.31 -18.50
N SER A 133 -3.00 -6.17 -18.84
CA SER A 133 -2.37 -5.17 -19.70
C SER A 133 -1.18 -4.52 -19.02
N PHE A 134 -1.34 -4.10 -17.77
CA PHE A 134 -0.29 -3.47 -16.97
C PHE A 134 0.96 -4.34 -16.87
N LEU A 135 0.82 -5.63 -16.55
CA LEU A 135 1.96 -6.53 -16.42
C LEU A 135 2.74 -6.67 -17.74
N LYS A 136 2.05 -6.76 -18.88
CA LYS A 136 2.69 -6.83 -20.21
C LYS A 136 3.39 -5.52 -20.57
N GLU A 137 2.76 -4.39 -20.29
CA GLU A 137 3.33 -3.07 -20.55
C GLU A 137 4.53 -2.76 -19.65
N VAL A 138 4.52 -3.24 -18.40
CA VAL A 138 5.67 -3.18 -17.50
C VAL A 138 6.84 -3.96 -18.07
N ASP A 139 6.63 -5.20 -18.51
CA ASP A 139 7.68 -6.02 -19.13
C ASP A 139 8.27 -5.35 -20.40
N SER A 140 7.38 -4.86 -21.27
CA SER A 140 7.75 -4.15 -22.49
C SER A 140 8.58 -2.90 -22.20
N THR A 141 8.13 -2.07 -21.26
CA THR A 141 8.76 -0.79 -20.95
C THR A 141 10.05 -0.96 -20.15
N MET A 142 10.11 -1.91 -19.22
CA MET A 142 11.35 -2.27 -18.52
C MET A 142 12.42 -2.75 -19.51
N THR A 143 12.03 -3.59 -20.47
CA THR A 143 12.92 -4.05 -21.55
C THR A 143 13.39 -2.88 -22.41
N LYS A 144 12.48 -1.96 -22.77
CA LYS A 144 12.79 -0.78 -23.58
C LYS A 144 13.81 0.14 -22.89
N ILE A 145 13.53 0.55 -21.65
CA ILE A 145 14.43 1.38 -20.82
C ILE A 145 15.81 0.72 -20.75
N ALA A 146 15.86 -0.57 -20.47
CA ALA A 146 17.13 -1.27 -20.33
C ALA A 146 17.89 -1.39 -21.67
N SER A 147 17.17 -1.63 -22.78
CA SER A 147 17.73 -1.68 -24.13
C SER A 147 18.29 -0.35 -24.62
N GLU A 148 17.82 0.78 -24.06
CA GLU A 148 18.35 2.10 -24.36
C GLU A 148 19.66 2.38 -23.60
N ILE A 149 19.76 1.93 -22.34
CA ILE A 149 20.90 2.23 -21.46
C ILE A 149 22.19 1.56 -21.94
N GLU A 150 22.15 0.26 -22.25
CA GLU A 150 23.37 -0.49 -22.52
C GLU A 150 24.17 0.02 -23.74
N PRO A 151 23.56 0.25 -24.92
CA PRO A 151 24.29 0.76 -26.09
C PRO A 151 24.94 2.12 -25.82
N ARG A 152 24.25 3.00 -25.08
CA ARG A 152 24.68 4.36 -24.75
C ARG A 152 25.86 4.38 -23.78
N LEU A 153 25.91 3.41 -22.87
CA LEU A 153 27.08 3.20 -22.01
C LEU A 153 28.28 2.64 -22.80
N LYS A 154 28.04 1.82 -23.84
CA LYS A 154 29.11 1.22 -24.67
C LYS A 154 29.73 2.22 -25.63
N ASP A 155 28.94 3.11 -26.24
CA ASP A 155 29.38 4.06 -27.24
C ASP A 155 29.84 5.42 -26.67
N ASP A 156 29.91 5.55 -25.33
CA ASP A 156 30.22 6.78 -24.62
C ASP A 156 29.28 7.95 -24.98
N PHE A 157 27.99 7.65 -25.18
CA PHE A 157 26.95 8.60 -25.56
C PHE A 157 27.25 9.29 -26.90
N ALA A 158 27.64 8.52 -27.92
CA ALA A 158 28.11 9.03 -29.22
C ALA A 158 27.10 9.97 -29.92
N THR A 159 25.79 9.74 -29.73
CA THR A 159 24.71 10.59 -30.29
C THR A 159 24.41 11.82 -29.44
N GLY A 160 25.13 12.02 -28.34
CA GLY A 160 24.99 13.14 -27.42
C GLY A 160 24.25 12.78 -26.13
N LEU A 161 24.86 13.14 -24.99
CA LEU A 161 24.29 12.99 -23.65
C LEU A 161 22.93 13.68 -23.46
N PRO A 162 22.69 14.92 -23.95
CA PRO A 162 21.38 15.56 -23.82
C PRO A 162 20.27 14.81 -24.55
N ARG A 163 20.58 14.25 -25.72
CA ARG A 163 19.63 13.47 -26.51
C ARG A 163 19.26 12.18 -25.79
N PHE A 164 20.24 11.44 -25.28
CA PHE A 164 19.99 10.25 -24.47
C PHE A 164 19.13 10.55 -23.24
N LYS A 165 19.43 11.63 -22.50
CA LYS A 165 18.61 12.01 -21.34
C LYS A 165 17.16 12.33 -21.72
N SER A 166 16.94 12.93 -22.89
CA SER A 166 15.59 13.19 -23.39
C SER A 166 14.85 11.91 -23.78
N GLU A 167 15.51 11.01 -24.52
CA GLU A 167 14.93 9.73 -24.94
C GLU A 167 14.57 8.87 -23.71
N LEU A 168 15.51 8.72 -22.76
CA LEU A 168 15.28 8.00 -21.50
C LEU A 168 14.17 8.65 -20.66
N LYS A 169 14.07 9.98 -20.67
CA LYS A 169 13.00 10.70 -19.97
C LYS A 169 11.63 10.36 -20.55
N ASP A 170 11.49 10.38 -21.87
CA ASP A 170 10.22 10.05 -22.54
C ASP A 170 9.77 8.61 -22.19
N ASP A 171 10.72 7.67 -22.10
CA ASP A 171 10.44 6.28 -21.76
C ASP A 171 10.02 6.10 -20.30
N ILE A 172 10.68 6.79 -19.36
CA ILE A 172 10.32 6.75 -17.95
C ILE A 172 8.99 7.49 -17.70
N GLU A 173 8.70 8.59 -18.42
CA GLU A 173 7.40 9.27 -18.35
C GLU A 173 6.26 8.38 -18.85
N LEU A 174 6.49 7.60 -19.92
CA LEU A 174 5.54 6.59 -20.37
C LEU A 174 5.32 5.52 -19.29
N PHE A 175 6.40 4.99 -18.70
CA PHE A 175 6.33 4.01 -17.63
C PHE A 175 5.53 4.53 -16.43
N ASP A 176 5.78 5.77 -16.02
CA ASP A 176 5.10 6.38 -14.88
C ASP A 176 3.60 6.58 -15.11
N ARG A 177 3.19 7.02 -16.31
CA ARG A 177 1.77 7.12 -16.66
C ARG A 177 1.06 5.77 -16.62
N LEU A 178 1.67 4.73 -17.20
CA LEU A 178 1.12 3.37 -17.21
C LEU A 178 0.96 2.83 -15.79
N TRP A 179 1.96 3.11 -14.94
CA TRP A 179 1.94 2.73 -13.54
C TRP A 179 0.80 3.40 -12.78
N MET A 180 0.65 4.72 -12.93
CA MET A 180 -0.41 5.47 -12.27
C MET A 180 -1.80 5.04 -12.71
N GLU A 181 -2.02 4.81 -14.01
CA GLU A 181 -3.33 4.42 -14.52
C GLU A 181 -3.82 3.12 -13.89
N PHE A 182 -2.95 2.12 -13.78
CA PHE A 182 -3.29 0.86 -13.11
C PHE A 182 -3.44 1.07 -11.60
N GLU A 183 -2.43 1.65 -10.94
CA GLU A 183 -2.38 1.73 -9.49
C GLU A 183 -3.57 2.52 -8.95
N GLU A 184 -3.92 3.66 -9.55
CA GLU A 184 -5.06 4.50 -9.13
C GLU A 184 -6.38 3.73 -9.18
N ARG A 185 -6.69 3.06 -10.30
CA ARG A 185 -7.94 2.30 -10.44
C ARG A 185 -7.98 1.11 -9.50
N PHE A 186 -6.85 0.42 -9.34
CA PHE A 186 -6.73 -0.71 -8.42
C PHE A 186 -6.96 -0.29 -6.96
N VAL A 187 -6.26 0.76 -6.49
CA VAL A 187 -6.41 1.20 -5.09
C VAL A 187 -7.80 1.77 -4.82
N LYS A 188 -8.43 2.41 -5.81
CA LYS A 188 -9.82 2.86 -5.70
C LYS A 188 -10.79 1.69 -5.56
N ALA A 189 -10.69 0.67 -6.42
CA ALA A 189 -11.53 -0.53 -6.32
C ALA A 189 -11.34 -1.24 -4.97
N ARG A 190 -10.09 -1.31 -4.48
CA ARG A 190 -9.80 -1.85 -3.15
C ARG A 190 -10.40 -0.98 -2.04
N HIS A 191 -10.32 0.35 -2.16
CA HIS A 191 -10.89 1.27 -1.19
C HIS A 191 -12.40 1.10 -1.06
N GLU A 192 -13.12 1.00 -2.18
CA GLU A 192 -14.57 0.78 -2.19
C GLU A 192 -14.98 -0.51 -1.47
N ILE A 193 -14.18 -1.57 -1.61
CA ILE A 193 -14.37 -2.82 -0.84
C ILE A 193 -14.11 -2.56 0.64
N MET A 194 -13.00 -1.92 0.99
CA MET A 194 -12.64 -1.64 2.39
C MET A 194 -13.71 -0.81 3.09
N THR A 195 -14.25 0.24 2.45
CA THR A 195 -15.33 1.06 2.99
C THR A 195 -16.55 0.21 3.34
N LYS A 196 -16.92 -0.76 2.49
CA LYS A 196 -18.02 -1.69 2.77
C LYS A 196 -17.69 -2.67 3.91
N VAL A 197 -16.45 -3.14 3.97
CA VAL A 197 -16.00 -4.06 5.04
C VAL A 197 -16.03 -3.36 6.41
N PHE A 198 -15.62 -2.09 6.45
CA PHE A 198 -15.54 -1.30 7.67
C PHE A 198 -16.82 -0.51 8.00
N GLU A 199 -17.85 -0.54 7.15
CA GLU A 199 -19.10 0.24 7.32
C GLU A 199 -19.69 0.13 8.74
N ASN A 200 -19.79 -1.10 9.27
CA ASN A 200 -20.31 -1.32 10.61
C ASN A 200 -19.40 -0.73 11.70
N VAL A 201 -18.08 -0.79 11.53
CA VAL A 201 -17.12 -0.21 12.48
C VAL A 201 -17.18 1.31 12.42
N GLU A 202 -17.32 1.88 11.23
CA GLU A 202 -17.52 3.32 11.06
C GLU A 202 -18.80 3.81 11.74
N GLN A 203 -19.88 3.03 11.66
CA GLN A 203 -21.14 3.34 12.34
C GLN A 203 -20.97 3.36 13.87
N ILE A 204 -20.27 2.36 14.46
CA ILE A 204 -19.97 2.35 15.90
C ILE A 204 -19.17 3.60 16.30
N ILE A 205 -18.11 3.92 15.55
CA ILE A 205 -17.26 5.09 15.82
C ILE A 205 -18.08 6.40 15.70
N HIS A 206 -18.98 6.48 14.73
CA HIS A 206 -19.81 7.66 14.53
C HIS A 206 -20.77 7.90 15.71
N VAL A 207 -21.48 6.85 16.14
CA VAL A 207 -22.40 6.95 17.29
C VAL A 207 -21.64 7.29 18.58
N GLU A 208 -20.46 6.69 18.79
CA GLU A 208 -19.60 7.01 19.95
C GLU A 208 -19.14 8.48 19.95
N LEU A 209 -18.80 9.01 18.77
CA LEU A 209 -18.42 10.41 18.63
C LEU A 209 -19.60 11.35 18.94
N GLU A 210 -20.80 11.04 18.43
CA GLU A 210 -22.01 11.80 18.75
C GLU A 210 -22.35 11.74 20.24
N LEU A 211 -22.19 10.55 20.86
CA LEU A 211 -22.38 10.34 22.28
C LEU A 211 -21.43 11.23 23.09
N THR A 212 -20.13 11.20 22.77
CA THR A 212 -19.11 12.06 23.40
C THR A 212 -19.48 13.53 23.31
N GLN A 213 -19.94 14.00 22.12
CA GLN A 213 -20.36 15.39 21.94
C GLN A 213 -21.61 15.75 22.75
N ALA A 214 -22.56 14.83 22.89
CA ALA A 214 -23.75 15.03 23.73
C ALA A 214 -23.38 15.15 25.21
N GLU A 215 -22.44 14.32 25.68
CA GLU A 215 -21.90 14.38 27.05
C GLU A 215 -21.19 15.71 27.33
N GLU A 216 -20.34 16.17 26.42
CA GLU A 216 -19.66 17.46 26.52
C GLU A 216 -20.65 18.63 26.60
N ARG A 217 -21.75 18.55 25.85
CA ARG A 217 -22.84 19.54 25.86
C ARG A 217 -23.79 19.39 27.05
N ARG A 218 -23.66 18.32 27.84
CA ARG A 218 -24.55 17.94 28.96
C ARG A 218 -26.01 17.76 28.51
N ASP A 219 -26.20 17.29 27.28
CA ASP A 219 -27.53 16.99 26.73
C ASP A 219 -27.96 15.58 27.14
N ILE A 220 -28.70 15.49 28.24
CA ILE A 220 -29.10 14.22 28.87
C ILE A 220 -30.05 13.43 27.98
N GLU A 221 -30.96 14.10 27.28
CA GLU A 221 -31.93 13.43 26.41
C GLU A 221 -31.25 12.85 25.16
N ALA A 222 -30.36 13.62 24.53
CA ALA A 222 -29.59 13.14 23.39
C ALA A 222 -28.66 11.99 23.80
N LYS A 223 -28.00 12.09 24.97
CA LYS A 223 -27.14 11.04 25.52
C LYS A 223 -27.90 9.72 25.66
N GLN A 224 -29.05 9.71 26.34
CA GLN A 224 -29.81 8.47 26.58
C GLN A 224 -30.26 7.80 25.28
N ARG A 225 -30.61 8.59 24.25
CA ARG A 225 -30.95 8.06 22.94
C ARG A 225 -29.73 7.44 22.25
N LEU A 226 -28.62 8.17 22.21
CA LEU A 226 -27.38 7.72 21.56
C LEU A 226 -26.77 6.50 22.24
N GLU A 227 -26.92 6.35 23.55
CA GLU A 227 -26.56 5.14 24.31
C GLU A 227 -27.32 3.91 23.80
N ASN A 228 -28.64 4.01 23.64
CA ASN A 228 -29.45 2.91 23.11
C ASN A 228 -29.09 2.60 21.64
N ASP A 229 -28.83 3.63 20.84
CA ASP A 229 -28.38 3.48 19.46
C ASP A 229 -27.01 2.78 19.41
N PHE A 230 -26.08 3.15 20.30
CA PHE A 230 -24.76 2.54 20.40
C PHE A 230 -24.85 1.05 20.73
N VAL A 231 -25.62 0.69 21.76
CA VAL A 231 -25.86 -0.72 22.13
C VAL A 231 -26.44 -1.50 20.96
N SER A 232 -27.41 -0.92 20.24
CA SER A 232 -28.05 -1.56 19.10
C SER A 232 -27.07 -1.83 17.95
N VAL A 233 -26.19 -0.87 17.64
CA VAL A 233 -25.18 -1.02 16.58
C VAL A 233 -24.10 -2.03 16.99
N VAL A 234 -23.66 -2.02 18.25
CA VAL A 234 -22.70 -2.99 18.79
C VAL A 234 -23.29 -4.40 18.82
N GLU A 235 -24.54 -4.56 19.23
CA GLU A 235 -25.25 -5.84 19.21
C GLU A 235 -25.34 -6.40 17.78
N TYR A 236 -25.77 -5.57 16.82
CA TYR A 236 -25.82 -5.95 15.41
C TYR A 236 -24.45 -6.39 14.87
N PHE A 237 -23.39 -5.63 15.20
CA PHE A 237 -22.03 -5.97 14.77
C PHE A 237 -21.53 -7.26 15.41
N THR A 238 -21.79 -7.47 16.71
CA THR A 238 -21.42 -8.68 17.45
C THR A 238 -22.09 -9.90 16.85
N ASN A 239 -23.39 -9.83 16.58
CA ASN A 239 -24.14 -10.93 15.95
C ASN A 239 -23.68 -11.25 14.52
N LYS A 240 -23.09 -10.28 13.81
CA LYS A 240 -22.49 -10.50 12.49
C LYS A 240 -21.16 -11.25 12.59
N LEU A 241 -20.40 -11.04 13.66
CA LEU A 241 -19.12 -11.72 13.92
C LEU A 241 -19.30 -13.09 14.58
N PHE A 242 -20.29 -13.20 15.45
CA PHE A 242 -20.61 -14.39 16.25
C PHE A 242 -22.11 -14.72 16.07
N PRO A 243 -22.51 -15.35 14.96
CA PRO A 243 -23.92 -15.66 14.70
C PRO A 243 -24.58 -16.50 15.80
N GLU A 244 -23.78 -17.27 16.55
CA GLU A 244 -24.22 -18.04 17.71
C GLU A 244 -24.75 -17.19 18.87
N THR A 245 -24.35 -15.91 18.98
CA THR A 245 -24.85 -15.00 20.03
C THR A 245 -26.16 -14.33 19.66
N ALA A 246 -26.68 -14.53 18.45
CA ALA A 246 -27.87 -13.84 17.97
C ALA A 246 -29.16 -14.17 18.76
N SER A 247 -29.19 -15.30 19.49
CA SER A 247 -30.29 -15.64 20.41
C SER A 247 -30.20 -14.92 21.75
N ASP A 248 -29.02 -14.44 22.11
CA ASP A 248 -28.68 -13.94 23.44
C ASP A 248 -28.63 -12.41 23.38
N LYS A 249 -29.81 -11.79 23.41
CA LYS A 249 -29.92 -10.33 23.39
C LYS A 249 -29.14 -9.71 24.53
N LEU A 250 -28.51 -8.56 24.28
CA LEU A 250 -27.86 -7.81 25.33
C LEU A 250 -28.91 -7.40 26.39
N PRO A 251 -28.56 -7.49 27.69
CA PRO A 251 -29.49 -7.14 28.75
C PRO A 251 -29.76 -5.62 28.74
N ASN A 252 -30.93 -5.21 29.23
CA ASN A 252 -31.34 -3.79 29.21
C ASN A 252 -30.39 -2.87 30.01
N ASP A 253 -29.66 -3.42 30.98
CA ASP A 253 -28.68 -2.76 31.84
C ASP A 253 -27.23 -2.98 31.37
N VAL A 254 -27.02 -3.38 30.10
CA VAL A 254 -25.70 -3.66 29.54
C VAL A 254 -24.70 -2.50 29.71
N ILE A 255 -25.15 -1.25 29.63
CA ILE A 255 -24.29 -0.06 29.79
C ILE A 255 -23.76 0.03 31.24
N PRO A 256 -24.62 0.10 32.29
CA PRO A 256 -24.17 0.02 33.68
C PRO A 256 -23.29 -1.19 33.99
N LEU A 257 -23.59 -2.36 33.42
CA LEU A 257 -22.81 -3.58 33.62
C LEU A 257 -21.42 -3.47 32.99
N ALA A 258 -21.31 -2.90 31.79
CA ALA A 258 -20.04 -2.68 31.11
C ALA A 258 -19.18 -1.64 31.85
N GLU A 259 -19.77 -0.53 32.29
CA GLU A 259 -19.10 0.48 33.11
C GLU A 259 -18.60 -0.11 34.43
N ALA A 260 -19.42 -0.92 35.10
CA ALA A 260 -19.03 -1.63 36.31
C ALA A 260 -17.84 -2.57 36.03
N CYS A 261 -17.89 -3.38 34.96
CA CYS A 261 -16.78 -4.24 34.54
C CYS A 261 -15.47 -3.46 34.36
N ILE A 262 -15.49 -2.37 33.59
CA ILE A 262 -14.30 -1.54 33.33
C ILE A 262 -13.80 -0.88 34.62
N PHE A 263 -14.71 -0.39 35.46
CA PHE A 263 -14.38 0.20 36.75
C PHE A 263 -13.71 -0.83 37.68
N TYR A 264 -14.25 -2.05 37.77
CA TYR A 264 -13.67 -3.11 38.56
C TYR A 264 -12.34 -3.57 37.95
N GLU A 265 -12.25 -3.81 36.64
CA GLU A 265 -11.01 -4.23 35.98
C GLU A 265 -9.87 -3.20 36.12
N SER A 266 -10.18 -1.90 36.11
CA SER A 266 -9.19 -0.82 36.27
C SER A 266 -8.78 -0.53 37.72
N LYS A 267 -9.56 -0.98 38.72
CA LYS A 267 -9.32 -0.66 40.15
C LYS A 267 -9.17 -1.86 41.08
N CYS A 268 -9.43 -3.07 40.62
CA CYS A 268 -9.55 -4.23 41.49
C CYS A 268 -8.49 -5.30 41.25
N THR A 269 -8.09 -5.95 42.34
CA THR A 269 -7.32 -7.19 42.31
C THR A 269 -8.16 -8.33 41.70
N GLU A 270 -7.51 -9.39 41.20
CA GLU A 270 -8.16 -10.56 40.59
C GLU A 270 -9.36 -11.10 41.39
N GLU A 271 -9.30 -11.07 42.74
CA GLU A 271 -10.38 -11.50 43.63
C GLU A 271 -11.69 -10.72 43.46
N TRP A 272 -11.59 -9.40 43.34
CA TRP A 272 -12.76 -8.53 43.19
C TRP A 272 -13.33 -8.59 41.76
N LEU A 273 -12.47 -8.85 40.78
CA LEU A 273 -12.84 -9.11 39.39
C LEU A 273 -13.61 -10.44 39.27
N HIS A 274 -13.22 -11.45 40.05
CA HIS A 274 -13.93 -12.73 40.17
C HIS A 274 -15.30 -12.59 40.85
N LEU A 275 -15.41 -11.68 41.83
CA LEU A 275 -16.68 -11.37 42.52
C LEU A 275 -17.66 -10.61 41.61
N ALA A 276 -17.16 -9.63 40.84
CA ALA A 276 -17.96 -8.89 39.86
C ALA A 276 -18.49 -9.81 38.75
N LYS A 277 -17.67 -10.74 38.24
CA LYS A 277 -18.12 -11.78 37.30
C LYS A 277 -19.28 -12.62 37.85
N HIS A 278 -19.32 -12.90 39.16
CA HIS A 278 -20.43 -13.63 39.79
C HIS A 278 -21.69 -12.79 40.03
N LEU A 279 -21.58 -11.47 40.13
CA LEU A 279 -22.73 -10.57 40.28
C LEU A 279 -23.42 -10.29 38.93
N ILE A 280 -22.65 -10.29 37.85
CA ILE A 280 -23.12 -10.06 36.48
C ILE A 280 -23.69 -11.34 35.87
N PHE A 281 -23.16 -12.50 36.25
CA PHE A 281 -23.71 -13.79 35.88
C PHE A 281 -24.83 -14.17 36.86
N VAL A 282 -26.05 -13.70 36.64
CA VAL A 282 -27.24 -14.31 37.25
C VAL A 282 -27.47 -15.64 36.54
N PRO A 283 -27.24 -16.81 37.18
CA PRO A 283 -27.64 -18.07 36.58
C PRO A 283 -29.17 -18.07 36.56
N GLY A 284 -29.74 -18.07 35.36
CA GLY A 284 -31.18 -18.27 35.18
C GLY A 284 -31.62 -19.56 35.86
N HIS A 285 -32.76 -19.46 36.56
CA HIS A 285 -33.59 -20.59 36.98
C HIS A 285 -34.01 -21.45 35.80
#